data_AF-A0A952LUJ1-F1
#
_entry.id   AF-A0A952LUJ1-F1
#
_cell.length_a   1.000
_cell.length_b   1.000
_cell.length_c   1.000
_cell.angle_alpha   90.00
_cell.angle_beta   90.00
_cell.angle_gamma   90.00
#
_symmetry.space_group_name_H-M   'P 1'
#
loop_
_entity.id
_entity.type
_entity.pdbx_description
1 polymer ?
#
loop_
_entity_poly.entity_id
_entity_poly.type
_entity_poly.pdbx_seq_one_letter_code
_entity_poly.pdbx_strand_id
1 'polypeptide(L)'
;TDGTTDGTTDGTTDGTTDGTTDGTTDGTTGGTTGGTTDGSTAISGSIRFLGILNVDEDVDNNEVSAGGSFVRFTSDIAGSLFPPAYEPMLDVCTVTTVSITDVVSDIPDLGITVVPELVSAGEVVPLSANGSSYIQLMRQTLAGFQVYTPEPESVMGPMPTQLIANITGDVFPAYSNINMPVVESMIVTSPTSGEPVTPSTNFVWTAGSNPDAYVSITATTFDNTGQTIFVECDVADDGQFEFSANTQAEMGANFSSITADFDREAIALMQQGNALLVLTATSGQ
;
A
#
# COMPACT_ATOMS: atom_id res chain seq x y z
N THR A 1 24.76 84.57 31.51
CA THR A 1 26.03 83.94 31.91
C THR A 1 26.12 82.60 31.23
N ASP A 2 26.69 82.66 30.03
CA ASP A 2 27.66 81.77 29.37
C ASP A 2 27.67 80.26 29.65
N GLY A 3 27.71 79.48 28.56
CA GLY A 3 28.65 78.35 28.47
C GLY A 3 28.20 77.11 27.69
N THR A 4 28.45 77.11 26.36
CA THR A 4 29.03 76.00 25.51
C THR A 4 28.39 74.60 25.55
N THR A 5 27.73 74.10 24.49
CA THR A 5 28.20 73.52 23.19
C THR A 5 29.21 72.36 23.32
N ASP A 6 28.83 71.12 22.94
CA ASP A 6 29.27 70.40 21.72
C ASP A 6 29.15 68.85 21.80
N GLY A 7 28.80 68.25 20.65
CA GLY A 7 29.00 66.83 20.27
C GLY A 7 27.86 65.87 20.68
N THR A 8 27.27 65.03 19.82
CA THR A 8 27.66 64.51 18.51
C THR A 8 26.43 63.96 17.78
N THR A 9 26.38 64.26 16.49
CA THR A 9 25.51 63.72 15.45
C THR A 9 25.92 62.28 15.07
N ASP A 10 25.00 61.60 14.38
CA ASP A 10 25.15 60.41 13.52
C ASP A 10 24.95 59.02 14.14
N GLY A 11 23.93 58.33 13.61
CA GLY A 11 23.88 56.86 13.62
C GLY A 11 22.56 56.17 13.99
N THR A 12 21.38 56.70 13.64
CA THR A 12 20.13 55.93 13.78
C THR A 12 19.26 56.00 12.53
N THR A 13 19.84 55.65 11.39
CA THR A 13 19.12 55.32 10.15
C THR A 13 20.01 54.35 9.36
N ASP A 14 20.07 53.09 9.80
CA ASP A 14 20.45 51.89 9.00
C ASP A 14 20.67 50.67 9.92
N GLY A 15 19.67 50.30 10.72
CA GLY A 15 19.79 49.14 11.62
C GLY A 15 18.50 48.37 11.90
N THR A 16 17.41 48.68 11.20
CA THR A 16 16.09 48.05 11.42
C THR A 16 15.51 47.40 10.17
N THR A 17 16.34 47.12 9.16
CA THR A 17 15.91 46.43 7.94
C THR A 17 16.65 45.11 7.68
N ASP A 18 17.73 44.82 8.42
CA ASP A 18 18.47 43.54 8.34
C ASP A 18 18.29 42.61 9.56
N GLY A 19 17.44 42.99 10.53
CA GLY A 19 17.19 42.18 11.73
C GLY A 19 15.93 41.30 11.69
N THR A 20 15.08 41.46 10.67
CA THR A 20 13.79 40.76 10.55
C THR A 20 13.68 39.88 9.31
N THR A 21 14.76 39.75 8.53
CA THR A 21 14.80 38.91 7.33
C THR A 21 15.57 37.59 7.57
N ASP A 22 16.45 37.54 8.58
CA ASP A 22 17.22 36.34 8.96
C ASP A 22 16.65 35.59 10.18
N GLY A 23 15.59 36.11 10.82
CA GLY A 23 14.95 35.45 11.98
C GLY A 23 13.73 34.59 11.63
N THR A 24 13.22 34.70 10.41
CA THR A 24 12.00 33.99 9.94
C THR A 24 12.27 33.02 8.79
N THR A 25 13.48 33.01 8.25
CA THR A 25 13.90 32.10 7.18
C THR A 25 14.50 30.79 7.73
N ASP A 26 15.09 30.78 8.92
CA ASP A 26 15.68 29.57 9.54
C ASP A 26 14.76 28.83 10.53
N GLY A 27 13.55 29.33 10.77
CA GLY A 27 12.56 28.69 11.66
C GLY A 27 11.52 27.82 10.96
N THR A 28 11.45 27.87 9.63
CA THR A 28 10.31 27.31 8.87
C THR A 28 10.71 26.44 7.67
N THR A 29 12.01 26.16 7.52
CA THR A 29 12.56 25.33 6.43
C THR A 29 13.24 24.05 6.93
N GLY A 30 13.04 23.70 8.21
CA GLY A 30 13.56 22.46 8.82
C GLY A 30 12.49 21.49 9.33
N GLY A 31 11.20 21.73 9.06
CA GLY A 31 10.10 21.00 9.73
C GLY A 31 9.14 20.24 8.82
N THR A 32 9.27 20.29 7.50
CA THR A 32 8.21 19.80 6.60
C THR A 32 8.70 19.20 5.28
N THR A 33 9.97 18.81 5.21
CA THR A 33 10.54 18.17 4.00
C THR A 33 11.45 17.00 4.37
N GLY A 34 10.97 16.13 5.25
CA GLY A 34 11.66 14.92 5.71
C GLY A 34 10.70 13.95 6.39
N GLY A 35 9.54 13.70 5.77
CA GLY A 35 8.45 12.98 6.45
C GLY A 35 7.68 11.96 5.60
N THR A 36 8.17 11.59 4.41
CA THR A 36 7.50 10.58 3.58
C THR A 36 8.46 9.57 2.93
N THR A 37 9.73 9.51 3.36
CA THR A 37 10.68 8.47 2.89
C THR A 37 11.49 7.84 4.03
N ASP A 38 11.23 8.22 5.29
CA ASP A 38 11.87 7.63 6.50
C ASP A 38 10.94 6.63 7.23
N GLY A 39 9.95 6.08 6.53
CA GLY A 39 8.90 5.25 7.12
C GLY A 39 9.17 3.75 7.18
N SER A 40 10.12 3.22 6.40
CA SER A 40 10.57 1.83 6.58
C SER A 40 11.49 1.78 7.80
N THR A 41 10.88 1.81 8.98
CA THR A 41 11.58 1.41 10.21
C THR A 41 12.07 0.00 9.93
N ALA A 42 13.38 -0.18 9.74
CA ALA A 42 13.96 -1.46 9.37
C ALA A 42 13.38 -2.56 10.28
N ILE A 43 12.53 -3.41 9.69
CA ILE A 43 11.83 -4.46 10.43
C ILE A 43 12.91 -5.38 11.00
N SER A 44 12.99 -5.46 12.32
CA SER A 44 14.13 -6.07 13.00
C SER A 44 13.72 -6.80 14.27
N GLY A 45 14.61 -7.66 14.76
CA GLY A 45 14.32 -8.49 15.93
C GLY A 45 13.33 -9.62 15.63
N SER A 46 12.60 -10.04 16.65
CA SER A 46 11.66 -11.15 16.60
C SER A 46 10.21 -10.66 16.45
N ILE A 47 9.48 -11.22 15.50
CA ILE A 47 8.05 -11.01 15.29
C ILE A 47 7.28 -12.21 15.83
N ARG A 48 6.32 -11.92 16.70
CA ARG A 48 5.39 -12.88 17.32
C ARG A 48 3.97 -12.71 16.81
N PHE A 49 3.61 -11.50 16.40
CA PHE A 49 2.28 -11.15 15.92
C PHE A 49 2.36 -10.51 14.54
N LEU A 50 1.45 -10.89 13.65
CA LEU A 50 1.27 -10.27 12.34
C LEU A 50 -0.19 -9.85 12.21
N GLY A 51 -0.42 -8.58 11.91
CA GLY A 51 -1.71 -8.03 11.52
C GLY A 51 -1.67 -7.66 10.06
N ILE A 52 -2.76 -7.87 9.35
CA ILE A 52 -2.97 -7.42 7.98
C ILE A 52 -4.26 -6.61 7.99
N LEU A 53 -4.21 -5.39 7.45
CA LEU A 53 -5.37 -4.57 7.14
C LEU A 53 -5.31 -4.18 5.67
N ASN A 54 -6.40 -4.43 4.96
CA ASN A 54 -6.54 -4.09 3.55
C ASN A 54 -7.74 -3.16 3.35
N VAL A 55 -7.62 -2.23 2.39
CA VAL A 55 -8.72 -1.41 1.90
C VAL A 55 -8.64 -1.45 0.38
N ASP A 56 -9.75 -1.83 -0.26
CA ASP A 56 -9.79 -2.12 -1.67
C ASP A 56 -10.89 -1.26 -2.31
N GLU A 57 -10.52 -0.48 -3.31
CA GLU A 57 -11.43 0.26 -4.18
C GLU A 57 -11.65 -0.54 -5.47
N ASP A 58 -12.90 -0.83 -5.80
CA ASP A 58 -13.30 -1.30 -7.12
C ASP A 58 -13.79 -0.08 -7.91
N VAL A 59 -13.00 0.31 -8.92
CA VAL A 59 -13.24 1.52 -9.72
C VAL A 59 -14.46 1.35 -10.62
N ASP A 60 -14.73 0.13 -11.09
CA ASP A 60 -15.79 -0.17 -12.03
C ASP A 60 -17.18 -0.04 -11.40
N ASN A 61 -17.32 -0.43 -10.13
CA ASN A 61 -18.55 -0.28 -9.37
C ASN A 61 -18.56 0.93 -8.41
N ASN A 62 -17.41 1.59 -8.24
CA ASN A 62 -17.20 2.74 -7.34
C ASN A 62 -17.59 2.40 -5.89
N GLU A 63 -17.10 1.25 -5.42
CA GLU A 63 -17.24 0.77 -4.06
C GLU A 63 -15.87 0.61 -3.40
N VAL A 64 -15.84 0.83 -2.08
CA VAL A 64 -14.68 0.60 -1.24
C VAL A 64 -15.03 -0.44 -0.20
N SER A 65 -14.26 -1.51 -0.17
CA SER A 65 -14.31 -2.55 0.84
C SER A 65 -13.05 -2.50 1.70
N ALA A 66 -13.06 -3.22 2.82
CA ALA A 66 -11.90 -3.33 3.67
C ALA A 66 -11.95 -4.62 4.47
N GLY A 67 -10.78 -5.08 4.91
CA GLY A 67 -10.64 -6.33 5.64
C GLY A 67 -9.52 -6.28 6.65
N GLY A 68 -9.51 -7.27 7.53
CA GLY A 68 -8.43 -7.45 8.46
C GLY A 68 -8.31 -8.86 9.01
N SER A 69 -7.08 -9.28 9.27
CA SER A 69 -6.79 -10.51 9.99
C SER A 69 -5.58 -10.33 10.89
N PHE A 70 -5.57 -11.05 12.01
CA PHE A 70 -4.50 -10.94 13.00
C PHE A 70 -4.11 -12.33 13.46
N VAL A 71 -2.82 -12.61 13.46
CA VAL A 71 -2.27 -13.89 13.85
C VAL A 71 -1.19 -13.73 14.93
N ARG A 72 -1.04 -14.80 15.70
CA ARG A 72 0.08 -15.05 16.60
C ARG A 72 0.82 -16.29 16.11
N PHE A 73 2.12 -16.16 15.90
CA PHE A 73 2.96 -17.32 15.59
C PHE A 73 3.20 -18.16 16.83
N THR A 74 3.39 -19.47 16.66
CA THR A 74 3.75 -20.37 17.78
C THR A 74 5.21 -20.23 18.20
N SER A 75 6.08 -19.77 17.29
CA SER A 75 7.47 -19.40 17.51
C SER A 75 7.76 -18.01 16.94
N ASP A 76 8.82 -17.37 17.46
CA ASP A 76 9.27 -16.08 16.94
C ASP A 76 9.85 -16.23 15.52
N ILE A 77 9.56 -15.26 14.66
CA ILE A 77 10.07 -15.17 13.29
C ILE A 77 11.03 -13.99 13.19
N ALA A 78 12.12 -14.15 12.45
CA ALA A 78 13.05 -13.03 12.23
C ALA A 78 12.36 -11.93 11.40
N GLY A 79 12.34 -10.70 11.93
CA GLY A 79 11.73 -9.54 11.29
C GLY A 79 12.29 -9.22 9.90
N SER A 80 13.56 -9.56 9.67
CA SER A 80 14.23 -9.37 8.37
C SER A 80 13.67 -10.22 7.24
N LEU A 81 12.81 -11.18 7.52
CA LEU A 81 12.16 -12.02 6.49
C LEU A 81 10.93 -11.35 5.88
N PHE A 82 10.35 -10.34 6.52
CA PHE A 82 9.11 -9.73 6.06
C PHE A 82 9.28 -8.71 4.93
N PRO A 83 10.24 -7.76 4.96
CA PRO A 83 10.36 -6.77 3.88
C PRO A 83 10.49 -7.39 2.48
N PRO A 84 11.36 -8.39 2.23
CA PRO A 84 11.45 -9.01 0.92
C PRO A 84 10.19 -9.77 0.47
N ALA A 85 9.28 -10.10 1.39
CA ALA A 85 8.02 -10.77 1.08
C ALA A 85 6.90 -9.78 0.70
N TYR A 86 7.09 -8.49 0.94
CA TYR A 86 6.12 -7.42 0.67
C TYR A 86 6.69 -6.30 -0.21
N GLU A 87 7.96 -6.41 -0.64
CA GLU A 87 8.58 -5.53 -1.62
C GLU A 87 8.51 -6.20 -2.99
N PRO A 88 7.65 -5.72 -3.91
CA PRO A 88 7.53 -6.32 -5.22
C PRO A 88 8.81 -6.14 -6.02
N MET A 89 9.09 -7.11 -6.90
CA MET A 89 10.13 -6.95 -7.89
C MET A 89 9.55 -6.22 -9.11
N LEU A 90 9.74 -4.90 -9.15
CA LEU A 90 9.17 -4.08 -10.23
C LEU A 90 9.71 -4.46 -11.62
N ASP A 91 8.82 -4.37 -12.59
CA ASP A 91 9.00 -4.71 -14.01
C ASP A 91 9.37 -6.18 -14.24
N VAL A 92 8.95 -7.05 -13.33
CA VAL A 92 9.11 -8.50 -13.42
C VAL A 92 7.75 -9.16 -13.57
N CYS A 93 7.65 -10.04 -14.55
CA CYS A 93 6.46 -10.87 -14.75
C CYS A 93 6.76 -12.33 -14.45
N THR A 94 5.82 -13.00 -13.82
CA THR A 94 5.82 -14.46 -13.65
C THR A 94 4.77 -15.07 -14.56
N VAL A 95 5.18 -16.06 -15.37
CA VAL A 95 4.26 -16.84 -16.21
C VAL A 95 4.13 -18.24 -15.62
N THR A 96 2.95 -18.56 -15.12
CA THR A 96 2.66 -19.85 -14.49
C THR A 96 1.64 -20.64 -15.30
N THR A 97 2.01 -21.86 -15.69
CA THR A 97 1.07 -22.79 -16.33
C THR A 97 0.62 -23.83 -15.33
N VAL A 98 -0.67 -23.85 -15.03
CA VAL A 98 -1.28 -24.85 -14.14
C VAL A 98 -2.25 -25.75 -14.89
N SER A 99 -2.26 -27.01 -14.48
CA SER A 99 -3.29 -27.96 -14.88
C SER A 99 -4.43 -27.89 -13.88
N ILE A 100 -5.67 -28.09 -14.35
CA ILE A 100 -6.93 -28.04 -13.56
C ILE A 100 -6.94 -28.98 -12.32
N THR A 101 -5.92 -29.83 -12.16
CA THR A 101 -5.77 -30.75 -11.03
C THR A 101 -4.97 -30.17 -9.86
N ASP A 102 -4.30 -29.03 -10.05
CA ASP A 102 -3.40 -28.46 -9.05
C ASP A 102 -4.10 -27.30 -8.33
N VAL A 103 -4.28 -27.42 -7.00
CA VAL A 103 -4.82 -26.34 -6.16
C VAL A 103 -3.66 -25.41 -5.81
N VAL A 104 -3.70 -24.17 -6.30
CA VAL A 104 -2.74 -23.11 -5.95
C VAL A 104 -3.19 -22.47 -4.63
N SER A 105 -2.23 -22.11 -3.78
CA SER A 105 -2.46 -21.42 -2.50
C SER A 105 -1.75 -20.08 -2.54
N ASP A 106 -2.49 -18.98 -2.38
CA ASP A 106 -1.99 -17.58 -2.49
C ASP A 106 -1.21 -17.10 -1.26
N ILE A 107 -0.61 -18.02 -0.49
CA ILE A 107 0.20 -17.65 0.68
C ILE A 107 1.67 -17.71 0.27
N PRO A 108 2.42 -16.61 0.36
CA PRO A 108 3.86 -16.62 0.10
C PRO A 108 4.53 -17.69 0.97
N ASP A 109 5.24 -18.63 0.34
CA ASP A 109 6.03 -19.61 1.09
C ASP A 109 7.24 -18.89 1.71
N LEU A 110 7.09 -18.50 2.97
CA LEU A 110 8.17 -17.92 3.76
C LEU A 110 9.31 -18.92 4.07
N GLY A 111 9.24 -20.16 3.56
CA GLY A 111 10.22 -21.22 3.78
C GLY A 111 10.22 -21.73 5.23
N ILE A 112 9.16 -21.48 5.98
CA ILE A 112 9.04 -21.79 7.40
C ILE A 112 7.75 -22.54 7.70
N THR A 113 7.86 -23.65 8.42
CA THR A 113 6.70 -24.40 8.93
C THR A 113 6.24 -23.79 10.25
N VAL A 114 5.52 -22.68 10.18
CA VAL A 114 4.82 -22.08 11.33
C VAL A 114 3.33 -22.21 11.12
N VAL A 115 2.63 -22.68 12.14
CA VAL A 115 1.18 -22.66 12.18
C VAL A 115 0.77 -21.35 12.87
N PRO A 116 0.26 -20.34 12.14
CA PRO A 116 -0.30 -19.15 12.76
C PRO A 116 -1.61 -19.49 13.48
N GLU A 117 -1.82 -18.86 14.63
CA GLU A 117 -3.08 -18.89 15.35
C GLU A 117 -3.78 -17.55 15.14
N LEU A 118 -5.02 -17.54 14.63
CA LEU A 118 -5.79 -16.31 14.54
C LEU A 118 -6.15 -15.80 15.94
N VAL A 119 -5.97 -14.51 16.14
CA VAL A 119 -6.15 -13.86 17.44
C VAL A 119 -7.00 -12.60 17.31
N SER A 120 -7.67 -12.21 18.39
CA SER A 120 -8.45 -10.98 18.38
C SER A 120 -7.55 -9.75 18.58
N ALA A 121 -7.92 -8.65 17.94
CA ALA A 121 -7.32 -7.32 18.05
C ALA A 121 -8.33 -6.31 18.64
N GLY A 122 -9.37 -6.81 19.30
CA GLY A 122 -10.53 -6.06 19.78
C GLY A 122 -11.84 -6.51 19.12
N GLU A 123 -12.96 -5.89 19.50
CA GLU A 123 -14.26 -6.16 18.88
C GLU A 123 -14.44 -5.47 17.53
N VAL A 124 -13.85 -4.29 17.39
CA VAL A 124 -13.98 -3.42 16.21
C VAL A 124 -12.63 -2.76 15.89
N VAL A 125 -12.30 -2.70 14.61
CA VAL A 125 -11.20 -1.89 14.06
C VAL A 125 -11.82 -0.77 13.22
N PRO A 126 -12.00 0.45 13.76
CA PRO A 126 -12.56 1.55 12.99
C PRO A 126 -11.53 2.13 12.00
N LEU A 127 -12.00 2.37 10.79
CA LEU A 127 -11.37 3.21 9.77
C LEU A 127 -12.10 4.56 9.74
N SER A 128 -11.33 5.63 9.75
CA SER A 128 -11.86 7.00 9.74
C SER A 128 -11.24 7.82 8.62
N ALA A 129 -12.03 8.70 8.03
CA ALA A 129 -11.60 9.64 7.00
C ALA A 129 -11.98 11.06 7.45
N ASN A 130 -11.04 12.01 7.38
CA ASN A 130 -11.28 13.41 7.75
C ASN A 130 -11.89 13.58 9.16
N GLY A 131 -11.47 12.74 10.12
CA GLY A 131 -11.97 12.76 11.50
C GLY A 131 -13.38 12.19 11.70
N SER A 132 -14.01 11.64 10.66
CA SER A 132 -15.32 10.98 10.72
C SER A 132 -15.19 9.47 10.53
N SER A 133 -16.09 8.69 11.12
CA SER A 133 -16.17 7.24 10.88
C SER A 133 -16.41 6.99 9.39
N TYR A 134 -15.65 6.06 8.80
CA TYR A 134 -15.77 5.67 7.39
C TYR A 134 -16.27 4.22 7.29
N ILE A 135 -15.42 3.26 7.65
CA ILE A 135 -15.74 1.82 7.69
C ILE A 135 -15.47 1.32 9.12
N GLN A 136 -16.30 0.40 9.62
CA GLN A 136 -16.03 -0.29 10.89
C GLN A 136 -15.87 -1.77 10.61
N LEU A 137 -14.67 -2.29 10.83
CA LEU A 137 -14.41 -3.72 10.67
C LEU A 137 -14.79 -4.44 11.96
N MET A 138 -15.85 -5.22 11.89
CA MET A 138 -16.39 -5.98 13.03
C MET A 138 -15.71 -7.34 13.08
N ARG A 139 -15.37 -7.81 14.28
CA ARG A 139 -14.85 -9.16 14.46
C ARG A 139 -15.93 -10.19 14.13
N GLN A 140 -15.66 -11.05 13.15
CA GLN A 140 -16.52 -12.15 12.74
C GLN A 140 -15.81 -13.50 12.89
N THR A 141 -16.58 -14.57 13.04
CA THR A 141 -16.08 -15.95 13.00
C THR A 141 -16.59 -16.63 11.73
N LEU A 142 -15.72 -16.86 10.74
CA LEU A 142 -16.05 -17.55 9.49
C LEU A 142 -15.32 -18.88 9.44
N ALA A 143 -16.05 -19.99 9.33
CA ALA A 143 -15.49 -21.35 9.32
C ALA A 143 -14.51 -21.66 10.47
N GLY A 144 -14.69 -21.02 11.63
CA GLY A 144 -13.81 -21.15 12.80
C GLY A 144 -12.61 -20.20 12.81
N PHE A 145 -12.45 -19.37 11.78
CA PHE A 145 -11.41 -18.36 11.65
C PHE A 145 -11.93 -16.99 12.10
N GLN A 146 -11.13 -16.24 12.86
CA GLN A 146 -11.44 -14.86 13.23
C GLN A 146 -10.97 -13.90 12.15
N VAL A 147 -11.90 -13.14 11.58
CA VAL A 147 -11.64 -12.11 10.56
C VAL A 147 -12.35 -10.82 10.93
N TYR A 148 -11.92 -9.71 10.34
CA TYR A 148 -12.51 -8.39 10.53
C TYR A 148 -13.06 -7.94 9.19
N THR A 149 -14.38 -7.82 9.11
CA THR A 149 -15.09 -7.45 7.89
C THR A 149 -16.14 -6.38 8.22
N PRO A 150 -16.48 -5.51 7.26
CA PRO A 150 -17.43 -4.45 7.49
C PRO A 150 -18.88 -4.94 7.35
N GLU A 151 -19.80 -4.15 7.90
CA GLU A 151 -21.24 -4.26 7.64
C GLU A 151 -21.79 -2.84 7.41
N PRO A 152 -22.20 -2.47 6.17
CA PRO A 152 -22.25 -3.28 4.94
C PRO A 152 -20.86 -3.72 4.43
N GLU A 153 -20.83 -4.69 3.50
CA GLU A 153 -19.58 -5.26 2.93
C GLU A 153 -18.71 -4.21 2.22
N SER A 154 -19.33 -3.17 1.68
CA SER A 154 -18.66 -2.05 1.02
C SER A 154 -19.39 -0.72 1.27
N VAL A 155 -18.71 0.39 0.99
CA VAL A 155 -19.27 1.75 1.01
C VAL A 155 -19.08 2.40 -0.35
N MET A 156 -20.03 3.25 -0.74
CA MET A 156 -19.99 3.94 -2.03
C MET A 156 -18.97 5.08 -2.06
N GLY A 157 -18.37 5.29 -3.22
CA GLY A 157 -17.49 6.42 -3.50
C GLY A 157 -16.04 5.98 -3.61
N PRO A 158 -15.18 6.87 -4.09
CA PRO A 158 -13.77 6.55 -4.21
C PRO A 158 -13.11 6.45 -2.83
N MET A 159 -11.98 5.75 -2.77
CA MET A 159 -11.20 5.65 -1.55
C MET A 159 -10.77 7.04 -1.05
N PRO A 160 -11.00 7.39 0.23
CA PRO A 160 -10.53 8.66 0.76
C PRO A 160 -9.00 8.74 0.73
N THR A 161 -8.47 9.91 0.35
CA THR A 161 -7.02 10.17 0.28
C THR A 161 -6.29 10.13 1.63
N GLN A 162 -7.03 10.03 2.74
CA GLN A 162 -6.46 9.86 4.06
C GLN A 162 -7.39 9.00 4.91
N LEU A 163 -6.97 7.74 5.11
CA LEU A 163 -7.63 6.80 6.00
C LEU A 163 -6.78 6.55 7.24
N ILE A 164 -7.44 6.62 8.40
CA ILE A 164 -6.82 6.37 9.69
C ILE A 164 -7.47 5.14 10.32
N ALA A 165 -6.68 4.10 10.58
CA ALA A 165 -7.08 2.91 11.32
C ALA A 165 -6.73 3.02 12.80
N ASN A 166 -7.57 2.43 13.66
CA ASN A 166 -7.26 2.24 15.07
C ASN A 166 -7.54 0.79 15.47
N ILE A 167 -6.54 0.13 16.03
CA ILE A 167 -6.64 -1.21 16.58
C ILE A 167 -6.69 -1.10 18.10
N THR A 168 -7.84 -1.40 18.69
CA THR A 168 -8.04 -1.29 20.15
C THR A 168 -7.09 -2.21 20.92
N GLY A 169 -6.74 -3.36 20.33
CA GLY A 169 -5.92 -4.40 20.93
C GLY A 169 -6.74 -5.37 21.77
N ASP A 170 -6.26 -6.61 21.84
CA ASP A 170 -6.71 -7.65 22.76
C ASP A 170 -5.54 -8.64 22.94
N VAL A 171 -5.58 -9.79 22.25
CA VAL A 171 -4.43 -10.68 22.16
C VAL A 171 -3.38 -10.10 21.21
N PHE A 172 -3.82 -9.51 20.09
CA PHE A 172 -2.97 -8.69 19.23
C PHE A 172 -2.78 -7.30 19.86
N PRO A 173 -1.56 -6.71 19.84
CA PRO A 173 -1.31 -5.41 20.46
C PRO A 173 -2.10 -4.26 19.84
N ALA A 174 -2.36 -3.23 20.65
CA ALA A 174 -3.05 -2.02 20.19
C ALA A 174 -2.14 -1.15 19.30
N TYR A 175 -2.76 -0.52 18.30
CA TYR A 175 -2.16 0.51 17.44
C TYR A 175 -3.18 1.66 17.31
N SER A 176 -2.70 2.91 17.31
CA SER A 176 -3.58 4.09 17.25
C SER A 176 -3.09 5.08 16.21
N ASN A 177 -4.03 5.76 15.54
CA ASN A 177 -3.75 6.77 14.52
C ASN A 177 -2.84 6.26 13.40
N ILE A 178 -3.13 5.05 12.92
CA ILE A 178 -2.38 4.39 11.85
C ILE A 178 -2.81 5.02 10.53
N ASN A 179 -1.91 5.63 9.79
CA ASN A 179 -2.21 6.08 8.43
C ASN A 179 -2.17 4.86 7.51
N MET A 180 -3.28 4.58 6.82
CA MET A 180 -3.26 3.64 5.70
C MET A 180 -2.43 4.24 4.56
N PRO A 181 -1.74 3.41 3.75
CA PRO A 181 -1.16 3.86 2.50
C PRO A 181 -2.26 4.44 1.58
N VAL A 182 -1.85 5.30 0.65
CA VAL A 182 -2.77 6.02 -0.23
C VAL A 182 -2.49 5.60 -1.66
N VAL A 183 -3.54 5.27 -2.40
CA VAL A 183 -3.48 5.03 -3.85
C VAL A 183 -4.49 5.93 -4.54
N GLU A 184 -4.15 6.48 -5.70
CA GLU A 184 -5.14 7.11 -6.57
C GLU A 184 -5.95 6.05 -7.33
N SER A 185 -7.17 6.39 -7.77
CA SER A 185 -7.99 5.46 -8.51
C SER A 185 -7.30 4.95 -9.78
N MET A 186 -7.37 3.65 -10.04
CA MET A 186 -6.79 3.05 -11.23
C MET A 186 -7.63 3.41 -12.47
N ILE A 187 -6.97 3.90 -13.51
CA ILE A 187 -7.62 4.32 -14.76
C ILE A 187 -6.82 3.79 -15.93
N VAL A 188 -7.21 2.62 -16.40
CA VAL A 188 -6.64 1.95 -17.57
C VAL A 188 -7.20 2.57 -18.84
N THR A 189 -6.31 2.91 -19.75
CA THR A 189 -6.65 3.47 -21.07
C THR A 189 -6.34 2.51 -22.21
N SER A 190 -5.44 1.54 -21.99
CA SER A 190 -5.14 0.45 -22.90
C SER A 190 -4.65 -0.79 -22.14
N PRO A 191 -5.11 -2.00 -22.49
CA PRO A 191 -6.18 -2.29 -23.44
C PRO A 191 -7.53 -1.74 -22.93
N THR A 192 -8.44 -1.41 -23.85
CA THR A 192 -9.81 -1.04 -23.44
C THR A 192 -10.57 -2.29 -23.01
N SER A 193 -11.56 -2.12 -22.12
CA SER A 193 -12.38 -3.24 -21.63
C SER A 193 -12.91 -4.11 -22.78
N GLY A 194 -12.60 -5.40 -22.76
CA GLY A 194 -12.96 -6.39 -23.77
C GLY A 194 -11.97 -6.55 -24.93
N GLU A 195 -10.91 -5.75 -25.01
CA GLU A 195 -9.80 -6.01 -25.93
C GLU A 195 -8.88 -7.11 -25.37
N PRO A 196 -8.42 -8.05 -26.22
CA PRO A 196 -7.62 -9.16 -25.75
C PRO A 196 -6.22 -8.70 -25.33
N VAL A 197 -5.72 -9.29 -24.25
CA VAL A 197 -4.33 -9.16 -23.83
C VAL A 197 -3.51 -10.24 -24.52
N THR A 198 -2.49 -9.80 -25.26
CA THR A 198 -1.58 -10.63 -26.04
C THR A 198 -0.14 -10.36 -25.59
N PRO A 199 0.85 -11.20 -25.98
CA PRO A 199 2.25 -10.91 -25.69
C PRO A 199 2.73 -9.55 -26.21
N SER A 200 2.11 -9.00 -27.26
CA SER A 200 2.45 -7.70 -27.82
C SER A 200 1.59 -6.54 -27.31
N THR A 201 0.75 -6.76 -26.30
CA THR A 201 -0.10 -5.70 -25.74
C THR A 201 0.78 -4.66 -25.06
N ASN A 202 0.51 -3.38 -25.37
CA ASN A 202 1.06 -2.24 -24.67
C ASN A 202 -0.02 -1.73 -23.71
N PHE A 203 0.33 -1.71 -22.43
CA PHE A 203 -0.54 -1.27 -21.35
C PHE A 203 -0.31 0.21 -21.10
N VAL A 204 -1.40 0.97 -20.94
CA VAL A 204 -1.33 2.40 -20.66
C VAL A 204 -2.40 2.78 -19.66
N TRP A 205 -2.02 3.50 -18.61
CA TRP A 205 -2.91 3.99 -17.57
C TRP A 205 -2.52 5.40 -17.11
N THR A 206 -3.36 6.01 -16.29
CA THR A 206 -3.02 7.29 -15.65
C THR A 206 -2.10 7.04 -14.46
N ALA A 207 -0.81 7.39 -14.57
CA ALA A 207 0.17 7.22 -13.50
C ALA A 207 -0.26 7.89 -12.19
N GLY A 208 -0.03 7.21 -11.06
CA GLY A 208 -0.23 7.75 -9.72
C GLY A 208 0.89 8.70 -9.30
N SER A 209 0.74 9.32 -8.13
CA SER A 209 1.75 10.22 -7.55
C SER A 209 2.44 9.64 -6.31
N ASN A 210 1.94 8.52 -5.77
CA ASN A 210 2.57 7.82 -4.66
C ASN A 210 3.82 7.03 -5.15
N PRO A 211 5.05 7.38 -4.72
CA PRO A 211 6.25 6.67 -5.13
C PRO A 211 6.38 5.26 -4.54
N ASP A 212 5.61 4.95 -3.49
CA ASP A 212 5.58 3.62 -2.86
C ASP A 212 4.50 2.73 -3.48
N ALA A 213 3.72 3.24 -4.45
CA ALA A 213 2.73 2.47 -5.18
C ALA A 213 3.32 1.81 -6.43
N TYR A 214 2.75 0.68 -6.79
CA TYR A 214 3.04 -0.07 -8.01
C TYR A 214 1.73 -0.53 -8.65
N VAL A 215 1.81 -1.06 -9.86
CA VAL A 215 0.66 -1.65 -10.54
C VAL A 215 0.89 -3.16 -10.66
N SER A 216 -0.05 -3.96 -10.16
CA SER A 216 -0.14 -5.38 -10.44
C SER A 216 -1.04 -5.58 -11.65
N ILE A 217 -0.55 -6.33 -12.65
CA ILE A 217 -1.28 -6.68 -13.86
C ILE A 217 -1.43 -8.19 -13.89
N THR A 218 -2.68 -8.68 -13.80
CA THR A 218 -2.97 -10.11 -13.88
C THR A 218 -3.74 -10.41 -15.17
N ALA A 219 -3.24 -11.36 -15.97
CA ALA A 219 -3.91 -11.82 -17.18
C ALA A 219 -3.96 -13.35 -17.22
N THR A 220 -5.14 -13.90 -17.50
CA THR A 220 -5.36 -15.36 -17.48
C THR A 220 -5.91 -15.86 -18.81
N THR A 221 -5.33 -16.91 -19.40
CA THR A 221 -5.88 -17.57 -20.58
C THR A 221 -6.03 -19.07 -20.38
N PHE A 222 -7.02 -19.63 -21.06
CA PHE A 222 -7.25 -21.07 -21.13
C PHE A 222 -6.85 -21.57 -22.52
N ASP A 223 -6.01 -22.59 -22.58
CA ASP A 223 -5.69 -23.22 -23.85
C ASP A 223 -6.64 -24.40 -24.17
N ASN A 224 -6.62 -24.85 -25.42
CA ASN A 224 -7.44 -25.97 -25.88
C ASN A 224 -7.04 -27.33 -25.28
N THR A 225 -5.94 -27.38 -24.52
CA THR A 225 -5.48 -28.58 -23.81
C THR A 225 -6.00 -28.65 -22.38
N GLY A 226 -6.73 -27.61 -21.92
CA GLY A 226 -7.21 -27.50 -20.55
C GLY A 226 -6.15 -26.99 -19.59
N GLN A 227 -5.05 -26.42 -20.08
CA GLN A 227 -4.10 -25.70 -19.25
C GLN A 227 -4.54 -24.25 -19.10
N THR A 228 -4.28 -23.70 -17.92
CA THR A 228 -4.48 -22.27 -17.64
C THR A 228 -3.11 -21.64 -17.51
N ILE A 229 -2.89 -20.55 -18.24
CA ILE A 229 -1.67 -19.75 -18.15
C ILE A 229 -2.05 -18.47 -17.41
N PHE A 230 -1.39 -18.24 -16.29
CA PHE A 230 -1.47 -17.04 -15.48
C PHE A 230 -0.23 -16.20 -15.75
N VAL A 231 -0.43 -14.91 -16.00
CA VAL A 231 0.64 -13.92 -16.11
C VAL A 231 0.35 -12.89 -15.05
N GLU A 232 1.31 -12.68 -14.16
CA GLU A 232 1.26 -11.69 -13.09
C GLU A 232 2.51 -10.83 -13.22
N CYS A 233 2.33 -9.51 -13.24
CA CYS A 233 3.43 -8.56 -13.34
C CYS A 233 3.24 -7.45 -12.30
N ASP A 234 4.26 -7.26 -11.47
CA ASP A 234 4.36 -6.05 -10.65
C ASP A 234 5.22 -5.05 -11.42
N VAL A 235 4.67 -3.87 -11.72
CA VAL A 235 5.32 -2.86 -12.56
C VAL A 235 5.34 -1.51 -11.87
N ALA A 236 6.34 -0.69 -12.21
CA ALA A 236 6.37 0.68 -11.70
C ALA A 236 5.10 1.43 -12.13
N ASP A 237 4.52 2.25 -11.26
CA ASP A 237 3.36 3.09 -11.60
C ASP A 237 3.78 4.34 -12.40
N ASP A 238 4.35 4.13 -13.59
CA ASP A 238 4.86 5.18 -14.48
C ASP A 238 3.92 5.47 -15.69
N GLY A 239 2.79 4.76 -15.74
CA GLY A 239 1.70 4.98 -16.69
C GLY A 239 1.74 4.10 -17.93
N GLN A 240 2.76 3.26 -18.11
CA GLN A 240 2.81 2.35 -19.26
C GLN A 240 3.65 1.11 -18.99
N PHE A 241 3.31 0.00 -19.64
CA PHE A 241 4.09 -1.22 -19.56
C PHE A 241 4.03 -2.03 -20.86
N GLU A 242 5.12 -2.71 -21.18
CA GLU A 242 5.17 -3.70 -22.24
C GLU A 242 5.86 -4.95 -21.71
N PHE A 243 5.29 -6.12 -22.01
CA PHE A 243 5.91 -7.38 -21.62
C PHE A 243 7.34 -7.50 -22.16
N SER A 244 8.27 -7.95 -21.33
CA SER A 244 9.64 -8.24 -21.79
C SER A 244 9.66 -9.33 -22.86
N ALA A 245 10.66 -9.32 -23.74
CA ALA A 245 10.79 -10.36 -24.78
C ALA A 245 10.85 -11.80 -24.21
N ASN A 246 11.37 -11.95 -22.98
CA ASN A 246 11.39 -13.25 -22.29
C ASN A 246 9.98 -13.65 -21.84
N THR A 247 9.26 -12.74 -21.19
CA THR A 247 7.86 -12.94 -20.78
C THR A 247 6.98 -13.28 -21.99
N GLN A 248 7.14 -12.55 -23.09
CA GLN A 248 6.41 -12.81 -24.34
C GLN A 248 6.67 -14.24 -24.88
N ALA A 249 7.92 -14.71 -24.79
CA ALA A 249 8.28 -16.05 -25.23
C ALA A 249 7.68 -17.13 -24.32
N GLU A 250 7.64 -16.90 -23.00
CA GLU A 250 7.04 -17.82 -22.02
C GLU A 250 5.52 -17.91 -22.15
N MET A 251 4.83 -16.78 -22.38
CA MET A 251 3.39 -16.75 -22.66
C MET A 251 3.04 -17.56 -23.91
N GLY A 252 3.94 -17.55 -24.91
CA GLY A 252 3.74 -18.20 -26.19
C GLY A 252 2.84 -17.41 -27.14
N ALA A 253 3.02 -17.64 -28.44
CA ALA A 253 2.38 -16.85 -29.50
C ALA A 253 0.84 -16.95 -29.56
N ASN A 254 0.25 -17.93 -28.86
CA ASN A 254 -1.20 -18.14 -28.84
C ASN A 254 -1.85 -17.57 -27.57
N PHE A 255 -1.09 -16.95 -26.67
CA PHE A 255 -1.66 -16.32 -25.49
C PHE A 255 -2.61 -15.19 -25.92
N SER A 256 -3.85 -15.27 -25.44
CA SER A 256 -4.88 -14.27 -25.69
C SER A 256 -5.87 -14.31 -24.54
N SER A 257 -5.61 -13.51 -23.51
CA SER A 257 -6.58 -13.35 -22.42
C SER A 257 -7.69 -12.40 -22.83
N ILE A 258 -8.92 -12.64 -22.37
CA ILE A 258 -10.08 -11.78 -22.64
C ILE A 258 -10.13 -10.61 -21.65
N THR A 259 -9.50 -10.76 -20.48
CA THR A 259 -9.51 -9.78 -19.39
C THR A 259 -8.12 -9.69 -18.78
N ALA A 260 -7.71 -8.48 -18.41
CA ALA A 260 -6.66 -8.29 -17.42
C ALA A 260 -7.23 -7.45 -16.29
N ASP A 261 -6.84 -7.81 -15.09
CA ASP A 261 -7.16 -7.07 -13.87
C ASP A 261 -5.95 -6.17 -13.57
N PHE A 262 -6.23 -4.91 -13.24
CA PHE A 262 -5.22 -3.91 -12.94
C PHE A 262 -5.43 -3.36 -11.54
N ASP A 263 -4.50 -3.66 -10.65
CA ASP A 263 -4.55 -3.21 -9.28
C ASP A 263 -3.40 -2.23 -9.03
N ARG A 264 -3.73 -0.98 -8.72
CA ARG A 264 -2.75 -0.07 -8.12
C ARG A 264 -2.67 -0.36 -6.65
N GLU A 265 -1.50 -0.77 -6.18
CA GLU A 265 -1.28 -1.20 -4.82
C GLU A 265 -0.23 -0.34 -4.12
N ALA A 266 -0.44 -0.08 -2.83
CA ALA A 266 0.58 0.46 -1.95
C ALA A 266 0.57 -0.31 -0.62
N ILE A 267 1.77 -0.71 -0.18
CA ILE A 267 1.97 -1.48 1.05
C ILE A 267 2.79 -0.66 2.03
N ALA A 268 2.35 -0.62 3.29
CA ALA A 268 3.11 -0.05 4.39
C ALA A 268 3.31 -1.07 5.51
N LEU A 269 4.54 -1.15 6.03
CA LEU A 269 4.90 -2.02 7.15
C LEU A 269 5.12 -1.19 8.40
N MET A 270 4.46 -1.57 9.50
CA MET A 270 4.59 -0.91 10.80
C MET A 270 4.92 -1.91 11.89
N GLN A 271 6.05 -1.71 12.57
CA GLN A 271 6.45 -2.57 13.69
C GLN A 271 6.28 -1.86 15.04
N GLN A 272 5.64 -2.53 16.00
CA GLN A 272 5.60 -2.14 17.41
C GLN A 272 6.02 -3.31 18.29
N GLY A 273 7.25 -3.27 18.81
CA GLY A 273 7.81 -4.38 19.59
C GLY A 273 7.92 -5.65 18.73
N ASN A 274 7.27 -6.73 19.15
CA ASN A 274 7.22 -8.00 18.40
C ASN A 274 5.94 -8.16 17.56
N ALA A 275 5.18 -7.10 17.35
CA ALA A 275 4.06 -7.09 16.41
C ALA A 275 4.45 -6.35 15.14
N LEU A 276 4.11 -6.94 13.99
CA LEU A 276 4.17 -6.34 12.68
C LEU A 276 2.74 -6.12 12.18
N LEU A 277 2.47 -4.97 11.60
CA LEU A 277 1.24 -4.64 10.90
C LEU A 277 1.56 -4.35 9.45
N VAL A 278 0.88 -5.06 8.55
CA VAL A 278 0.91 -4.85 7.10
C VAL A 278 -0.36 -4.11 6.73
N LEU A 279 -0.21 -2.99 6.07
CA LEU A 279 -1.30 -2.15 5.60
C LEU A 279 -1.26 -2.16 4.09
N THR A 280 -2.37 -2.50 3.45
CA THR A 280 -2.50 -2.50 2.00
C THR A 280 -3.64 -1.57 1.61
N ALA A 281 -3.40 -0.76 0.58
CA ALA A 281 -4.45 -0.03 -0.11
C ALA A 281 -4.37 -0.39 -1.59
N THR A 282 -5.50 -0.79 -2.15
CA THR A 282 -5.61 -1.25 -3.54
C THR A 282 -6.70 -0.46 -4.25
N SER A 283 -6.46 -0.08 -5.50
CA SER A 283 -7.48 0.42 -6.42
C SER A 283 -7.45 -0.41 -7.69
N GLY A 284 -8.52 -1.18 -7.91
CA GLY A 284 -8.63 -2.16 -8.97
C GLY A 284 -9.57 -1.74 -10.09
N GLN A 285 -9.24 -2.14 -11.32
CA GLN A 285 -10.09 -2.04 -12.51
C GLN A 285 -10.00 -3.32 -13.36
#